data_AF-A0A3D2P334-F1
#
_entry.id   AF-A0A3D2P334-F1
#
_cell.length_a   1.000
_cell.length_b   1.000
_cell.length_c   1.000
_cell.angle_alpha   90.00
_cell.angle_beta   90.00
_cell.angle_gamma   90.00
#
_symmetry.space_group_name_H-M   'P 1'
#
loop_
_entity.id
_entity.type
_entity.pdbx_description
1 polymer ?
#
loop_
_entity_poly.entity_id
_entity_poly.type
_entity_poly.pdbx_seq_one_letter_code
_entity_poly.pdbx_strand_id
1 'polypeptide(L)' 'LCNPGQAALSAVSQYQETEALYFVADGEGGHWFADSLREHNENVRRYRNKMRGR' A
#
# COMPACT_ATOMS: atom_id res chain seq x y z
N LEU A 1 0.49 -15.52 12.31
CA LEU A 1 0.88 -14.16 12.75
C LEU A 1 2.31 -14.25 13.28
N CYS A 2 3.20 -13.32 12.89
CA CYS A 2 4.65 -13.40 13.13
C CYS A 2 5.10 -12.49 14.29
N ASN A 3 6.35 -12.64 14.74
CA ASN A 3 6.96 -11.73 15.71
C ASN A 3 7.34 -10.40 15.02
N PRO A 4 6.83 -9.24 15.47
CA PRO A 4 7.13 -7.96 14.85
C PRO A 4 8.58 -7.54 15.13
N GLY A 5 9.25 -7.01 14.10
CA GLY A 5 10.53 -6.33 14.29
C GLY A 5 10.36 -4.96 14.96
N GLN A 6 11.47 -4.37 15.42
CA GLN A 6 11.45 -3.07 16.08
C GLN A 6 10.78 -1.97 15.23
N ALA A 7 11.06 -1.93 13.93
CA ALA A 7 10.45 -0.96 13.02
C ALA A 7 8.92 -1.09 12.94
N ALA A 8 8.39 -2.32 13.00
CA ALA A 8 6.96 -2.55 12.99
C ALA A 8 6.30 -2.07 14.29
N LEU A 9 6.95 -2.27 15.44
CA LEU A 9 6.49 -1.75 16.72
C LEU A 9 6.48 -0.21 16.72
N SER A 10 7.55 0.42 16.23
CA SER A 10 7.63 1.87 16.10
C SER A 10 6.54 2.43 15.19
N ALA A 11 6.21 1.76 14.07
CA ALA A 11 5.16 2.21 13.16
C ALA A 11 3.75 2.22 13.80
N VAL A 12 3.49 1.33 14.78
CA VAL A 12 2.24 1.32 15.54
C VAL A 12 2.22 2.45 16.56
N SER A 13 3.34 2.69 17.26
CA SER A 13 3.42 3.73 18.29
C SER A 13 3.59 5.16 17.74
N GLN A 14 4.21 5.30 16.57
CA GLN A 14 4.51 6.55 15.88
C GLN A 14 3.97 6.47 14.46
N TYR A 15 2.66 6.30 14.35
CA TYR A 15 1.99 6.23 13.07
C TYR A 15 2.04 7.60 12.36
N GLN A 16 1.96 7.57 11.04
CA GLN A 16 1.74 8.78 10.24
C GLN A 16 0.23 8.95 10.09
N GLU A 17 -0.29 10.14 10.42
CA GLU A 17 -1.70 10.47 10.18
C GLU A 17 -1.96 10.51 8.66
N THR A 18 -2.96 9.74 8.23
CA THR A 18 -3.37 9.65 6.83
C THR A 18 -4.85 9.24 6.76
N GLU A 19 -5.54 9.69 5.71
CA GLU A 19 -6.90 9.28 5.40
C GLU A 19 -6.94 8.01 4.52
N ALA A 20 -5.77 7.48 4.15
CA ALA A 20 -5.68 6.34 3.24
C ALA A 20 -6.35 5.09 3.83
N LEU A 21 -7.36 4.61 3.13
CA LEU A 21 -8.12 3.41 3.50
C LEU A 21 -7.67 2.17 2.73
N TYR A 22 -7.02 2.37 1.58
CA TYR A 22 -6.61 1.30 0.69
C TYR A 22 -5.15 1.47 0.26
N PHE A 23 -4.49 0.35 -0.02
CA PHE A 23 -3.19 0.35 -0.66
C PHE A 23 -3.06 -0.80 -1.66
N VAL A 24 -2.22 -0.62 -2.68
CA VAL A 24 -1.86 -1.65 -3.66
C VAL A 24 -0.38 -1.52 -4.01
N ALA A 25 0.30 -2.62 -4.31
CA ALA A 25 1.68 -2.60 -4.77
C ALA A 25 1.84 -1.75 -6.05
N ASP A 26 2.96 -1.04 -6.18
CA ASP A 26 3.27 -0.18 -7.34
C ASP A 26 4.00 -0.93 -8.48
N GLY A 27 4.50 -2.14 -8.19
CA GLY A 27 5.27 -2.99 -9.10
C GLY A 27 6.80 -2.82 -9.02
N GLU A 28 7.29 -1.87 -8.22
CA GLU A 28 8.71 -1.50 -8.08
C GLU A 28 9.25 -1.76 -6.66
N GLY A 29 8.40 -2.22 -5.74
CA GLY A 29 8.76 -2.55 -4.36
C GLY A 29 8.12 -1.63 -3.33
N GLY A 30 7.26 -0.70 -3.75
CA GLY A 30 6.48 0.18 -2.88
C GLY A 30 4.98 -0.05 -3.01
N HIS A 31 4.22 0.94 -2.55
CA HIS A 31 2.76 0.92 -2.49
C HIS A 31 2.18 2.28 -2.89
N TRP A 32 1.06 2.23 -3.60
CA TRP A 32 0.16 3.38 -3.77
C TRP A 32 -0.94 3.31 -2.74
N PHE A 33 -1.15 4.41 -2.03
CA PHE A 33 -2.22 4.61 -1.05
C PHE A 33 -3.39 5.34 -1.69
N ALA A 34 -4.61 5.14 -1.17
CA ALA A 34 -5.83 5.76 -1.68
C ALA A 34 -6.87 5.95 -0.57
N ASP A 35 -7.55 7.08 -0.61
CA ASP A 35 -8.57 7.45 0.39
C ASP A 35 -9.96 6.94 -0.02
N SER A 36 -10.13 6.55 -1.29
CA SER A 36 -11.40 6.05 -1.83
C SER A 36 -11.25 4.75 -2.61
N LEU A 37 -12.34 3.96 -2.64
CA LEU A 37 -12.41 2.72 -3.41
C LEU A 37 -12.23 2.96 -4.92
N ARG A 38 -12.69 4.11 -5.44
CA ARG A 38 -12.54 4.47 -6.85
C ARG A 38 -11.07 4.61 -7.22
N GLU A 39 -10.34 5.41 -6.45
CA GLU A 39 -8.91 5.61 -6.64
C GLU A 39 -8.12 4.31 -6.46
N HIS A 40 -8.46 3.51 -5.45
CA HIS A 40 -7.85 2.19 -5.27
C HIS A 40 -8.02 1.31 -6.52
N ASN A 41 -9.22 1.27 -7.11
CA ASN A 41 -9.48 0.47 -8.30
C ASN A 41 -8.70 0.98 -9.53
N GLU A 42 -8.47 2.29 -9.65
CA GLU A 42 -7.60 2.85 -10.68
C GLU A 42 -6.15 2.40 -10.47
N ASN A 43 -5.65 2.44 -9.23
CA ASN A 43 -4.31 1.96 -8.87
C ASN A 43 -4.14 0.45 -9.13
N VAL A 44 -5.16 -0.36 -8.82
CA VAL A 44 -5.17 -1.80 -9.14
C VAL A 44 -5.09 -2.05 -10.64
N ARG A 45 -5.81 -1.28 -11.46
CA ARG A 45 -5.71 -1.39 -12.93
C ARG A 45 -4.31 -1.07 -13.42
N ARG A 46 -3.70 0.00 -12.90
CA ARG A 46 -2.31 0.38 -13.21
C ARG A 46 -1.33 -0.73 -12.84
N TYR A 47 -1.44 -1.27 -11.62
CA TYR A 47 -0.60 -2.38 -11.16
C TYR A 47 -0.74 -3.62 -12.05
N ARG A 48 -1.98 -4.02 -12.37
CA ARG A 48 -2.24 -5.17 -13.26
C ARG A 48 -1.67 -4.97 -14.66
N ASN A 49 -1.79 -3.77 -15.22
CA ASN A 49 -1.21 -3.46 -16.53
C ASN A 49 0.32 -3.56 -16.52
N LYS A 50 0.98 -3.06 -15.46
CA LYS A 50 2.43 -3.23 -15.28
C LYS A 50 2.83 -4.70 -15.19
N MET A 51 2.11 -5.50 -14.41
CA MET A 51 2.42 -6.92 -14.21
C MET A 51 2.17 -7.79 -15.44
N ARG A 52 1.30 -7.36 -16.38
CA ARG A 52 1.05 -8.08 -17.63
C ARG A 52 2.13 -7.86 -18.70
N GLY A 53 2.89 -6.77 -18.60
CA GLY A 53 3.97 -6.42 -19.53
C GLY A 53 5.34 -6.93 -19.10
N ARG A 54 5.41 -7.73 -18.03
CA ARG A 54 6.62 -8.28 -17.44
C ARG A 54 6.57 -9.81 -17.48
#